data_AF-A0A6M3JYU4-F1
#
_entry.id   AF-A0A6M3JYU4-F1
#
_cell.length_a   1.000
_cell.length_b   1.000
_cell.length_c   1.000
_cell.angle_alpha   90.00
_cell.angle_beta   90.00
_cell.angle_gamma   90.00
#
_symmetry.space_group_name_H-M   'P 1'
#
loop_
_entity.id
_entity.type
_entity.pdbx_description
1 polymer ?
#
loop_
_entity_poly.entity_id
_entity_poly.type
_entity_poly.pdbx_seq_one_letter_code
_entity_poly.pdbx_strand_id
1 'polypeptide(L)'
;MRYRMILISIVLLLIGVQTASAISAFDIRWGTDLNSNMASNTLKQWAEGIEGRVGSNIGTGNIYYVDSNVTVEGDGKSWANARNTLDEAVGLCTADNGDVIFLAPGHTETLGAAANEVDIDVAGVKVFAIGSGKLRALFDFTAATTTAFVIGADDVSVINCQFLANVTDVPEAIAIEAGAEQVTISNCLFYANLEGTDEFLVCIDSQGAASDRLTVTNCHFAMGAGAAVAAIQTLDSDYSIIASNIVFGDYSTACIYNKTTASNHIVIAGNLLFNGTIGAAGGLNTEPCIELVATTTGIVADNYVACNVAVDDDAIIGVAMFLFENMYSETASSTVGIKTAAGS
;
A
#
# COMPACT_ATOMS: atom_id res chain seq x y z
N MET A 1 -95.44 34.12 -14.64
CA MET A 1 -94.99 35.33 -13.91
C MET A 1 -94.63 34.92 -12.48
N ARG A 2 -93.44 35.35 -11.99
CA ARG A 2 -93.12 35.69 -10.57
C ARG A 2 -92.97 34.51 -9.57
N TYR A 3 -91.91 34.27 -8.78
CA TYR A 3 -90.63 34.90 -8.37
C TYR A 3 -89.69 33.75 -7.92
N ARG A 4 -88.42 33.60 -8.33
CA ARG A 4 -87.15 34.20 -7.81
C ARG A 4 -86.94 34.23 -6.27
N MET A 5 -85.77 33.66 -5.88
CA MET A 5 -84.79 34.17 -4.89
C MET A 5 -85.01 33.82 -3.40
N ILE A 6 -84.04 33.54 -2.50
CA ILE A 6 -82.56 33.41 -2.49
C ILE A 6 -82.12 33.13 -1.01
N LEU A 7 -80.87 32.65 -0.79
CA LEU A 7 -80.02 32.79 0.44
C LEU A 7 -80.37 31.94 1.69
N ILE A 8 -79.48 31.46 2.58
CA ILE A 8 -78.02 31.22 2.70
C ILE A 8 -77.80 30.68 4.14
N SER A 9 -76.67 29.99 4.37
CA SER A 9 -75.94 29.84 5.65
C SER A 9 -76.12 28.61 6.57
N ILE A 10 -75.05 27.81 6.56
CA ILE A 10 -74.19 27.47 7.71
C ILE A 10 -74.60 26.29 8.63
N VAL A 11 -73.88 25.18 8.38
CA VAL A 11 -73.16 24.32 9.34
C VAL A 11 -73.99 23.66 10.46
N LEU A 12 -74.16 22.34 10.36
CA LEU A 12 -73.67 21.45 11.42
C LEU A 12 -73.37 20.04 10.87
N LEU A 13 -72.09 19.76 10.83
CA LEU A 13 -71.41 18.47 10.73
C LEU A 13 -71.95 17.49 11.79
N LEU A 14 -72.35 16.26 11.44
CA LEU A 14 -72.25 15.11 12.35
C LEU A 14 -72.44 13.76 11.61
N ILE A 15 -71.32 13.02 11.54
CA ILE A 15 -71.19 11.55 11.61
C ILE A 15 -71.79 10.72 10.45
N GLY A 16 -70.98 10.53 9.41
CA GLY A 16 -71.00 9.32 8.60
C GLY A 16 -69.79 8.46 8.95
N VAL A 17 -69.95 7.46 9.82
CA VAL A 17 -68.96 6.39 9.97
C VAL A 17 -69.01 5.55 8.69
N GLN A 18 -68.08 5.77 7.75
CA GLN A 18 -67.81 4.78 6.71
C GLN A 18 -66.96 3.69 7.36
N THR A 19 -67.58 2.53 7.64
CA THR A 19 -66.82 1.31 7.91
C THR A 19 -66.03 0.97 6.65
N ALA A 20 -64.70 0.92 6.75
CA ALA A 20 -63.84 0.47 5.66
C ALA A 20 -64.27 -0.93 5.21
N SER A 21 -64.79 -1.03 3.99
CA SER A 21 -64.99 -2.30 3.31
C SER A 21 -63.63 -2.94 3.08
N ALA A 22 -63.50 -4.24 3.38
CA ALA A 22 -62.28 -5.00 3.18
C ALA A 22 -61.75 -4.82 1.73
N ILE A 23 -60.48 -4.46 1.59
CA ILE A 23 -59.76 -4.49 0.32
C ILE A 23 -59.59 -5.97 -0.05
N SER A 24 -60.22 -6.43 -1.14
CA SER A 24 -60.03 -7.80 -1.60
C SER A 24 -58.69 -7.91 -2.34
N ALA A 25 -58.03 -9.07 -2.30
CA ALA A 25 -56.77 -9.28 -3.03
C ALA A 25 -56.90 -9.11 -4.55
N PHE A 26 -58.13 -9.09 -5.08
CA PHE A 26 -58.43 -8.81 -6.49
C PHE A 26 -58.51 -7.30 -6.79
N ASP A 27 -58.61 -6.44 -5.78
CA ASP A 27 -58.54 -4.97 -5.91
C ASP A 27 -57.09 -4.45 -5.92
N ILE A 28 -56.12 -5.32 -5.62
CA ILE A 28 -54.70 -5.05 -5.86
C ILE A 28 -54.46 -5.22 -7.35
N ARG A 29 -54.57 -4.12 -8.10
CA ARG A 29 -54.04 -4.04 -9.46
C ARG A 29 -52.53 -4.25 -9.38
N TRP A 30 -52.08 -5.47 -9.64
CA TRP A 30 -50.71 -5.70 -10.09
C TRP A 30 -50.55 -4.92 -11.39
N GLY A 31 -49.97 -3.72 -11.29
CA GLY A 31 -49.87 -2.77 -12.38
C GLY A 31 -49.20 -3.42 -13.59
N THR A 32 -50.00 -3.81 -14.59
CA THR A 32 -49.54 -4.09 -15.96
C THR A 32 -49.37 -2.77 -16.72
N ASP A 33 -48.76 -1.79 -16.08
CA ASP A 33 -48.56 -0.49 -16.66
C ASP A 33 -47.08 -0.37 -17.01
N LEU A 34 -46.70 -1.11 -18.07
CA LEU A 34 -45.34 -1.15 -18.60
C LEU A 34 -44.84 0.22 -19.10
N ASN A 35 -45.70 1.25 -19.08
CA ASN A 35 -45.37 2.62 -19.44
C ASN A 35 -45.59 3.64 -18.31
N SER A 36 -46.07 3.24 -17.12
CA SER A 36 -46.19 4.16 -15.99
C SER A 36 -44.99 4.07 -15.07
N ASN A 37 -44.22 5.15 -15.05
CA ASN A 37 -43.31 5.55 -13.99
C ASN A 37 -42.34 4.47 -13.47
N MET A 38 -41.09 4.57 -13.94
CA MET A 38 -39.96 3.67 -13.65
C MET A 38 -39.60 3.48 -12.16
N ALA A 39 -40.33 4.11 -11.22
CA ALA A 39 -40.16 3.95 -9.78
C ALA A 39 -40.81 2.69 -9.17
N SER A 40 -41.63 1.95 -9.93
CA SER A 40 -42.37 0.76 -9.41
C SER A 40 -41.98 -0.57 -10.06
N ASN A 41 -40.99 -0.56 -10.96
CA ASN A 41 -40.55 -1.77 -11.65
C ASN A 41 -39.64 -2.58 -10.73
N THR A 42 -40.23 -3.50 -9.97
CA THR A 42 -39.56 -4.37 -9.00
C THR A 42 -38.43 -5.19 -9.61
N LEU A 43 -38.47 -5.47 -10.91
CA LEU A 43 -37.38 -6.10 -11.66
C LEU A 43 -36.19 -5.17 -11.88
N LYS A 44 -36.41 -3.85 -12.06
CA LYS A 44 -35.36 -2.83 -12.13
C LYS A 44 -34.76 -2.56 -10.76
N GLN A 45 -35.58 -2.54 -9.70
CA GLN A 45 -35.10 -2.46 -8.31
C GLN A 45 -34.39 -3.74 -7.85
N TRP A 46 -34.75 -4.91 -8.40
CA TRP A 46 -33.99 -6.15 -8.23
C TRP A 46 -32.69 -6.14 -9.01
N ALA A 47 -32.67 -5.60 -10.24
CA ALA A 47 -31.46 -5.44 -11.02
C ALA A 47 -30.50 -4.42 -10.37
N GLU A 48 -30.97 -3.24 -9.96
CA GLU A 48 -30.23 -2.25 -9.16
C GLU A 48 -29.81 -2.82 -7.79
N GLY A 49 -30.65 -3.67 -7.19
CA GLY A 49 -30.33 -4.40 -5.96
C GLY A 49 -29.28 -5.50 -6.15
N ILE A 50 -29.14 -6.07 -7.36
CA ILE A 50 -28.13 -7.08 -7.70
C ILE A 50 -26.82 -6.44 -8.17
N GLU A 51 -26.88 -5.36 -8.95
CA GLU A 51 -25.72 -4.52 -9.27
C GLU A 51 -25.14 -3.90 -7.99
N GLY A 52 -25.99 -3.51 -7.03
CA GLY A 52 -25.62 -3.16 -5.66
C GLY A 52 -25.25 -4.33 -4.73
N ARG A 53 -25.29 -5.59 -5.17
CA ARG A 53 -24.94 -6.76 -4.32
C ARG A 53 -23.73 -7.58 -4.79
N VAL A 54 -23.30 -7.51 -6.06
CA VAL A 54 -22.20 -8.40 -6.55
C VAL A 54 -21.26 -7.74 -7.59
N GLY A 55 -21.13 -6.42 -7.67
CA GLY A 55 -20.15 -5.84 -8.60
C GLY A 55 -20.10 -4.33 -8.78
N SER A 56 -20.74 -3.55 -7.91
CA SER A 56 -20.59 -2.10 -7.87
C SER A 56 -19.91 -1.69 -6.58
N ASN A 57 -18.99 -0.74 -6.71
CA ASN A 57 -18.11 -0.23 -5.65
C ASN A 57 -18.86 -0.09 -4.32
N ILE A 58 -18.31 -0.66 -3.24
CA ILE A 58 -18.90 -0.61 -1.88
C ILE A 58 -18.74 0.80 -1.26
N GLY A 59 -18.30 1.79 -2.05
CA GLY A 59 -18.13 3.19 -1.70
C GLY A 59 -18.08 4.09 -2.95
N THR A 60 -17.63 5.33 -2.78
CA THR A 60 -17.42 6.28 -3.89
C THR A 60 -16.24 5.90 -4.79
N GLY A 61 -15.33 5.09 -4.27
CA GLY A 61 -14.10 4.65 -4.92
C GLY A 61 -14.33 3.88 -6.20
N ASN A 62 -13.53 4.16 -7.22
CA ASN A 62 -13.48 3.43 -8.47
C ASN A 62 -12.54 2.23 -8.35
N ILE A 63 -12.86 1.17 -9.09
CA ILE A 63 -11.93 0.07 -9.30
C ILE A 63 -11.33 0.21 -10.69
N TYR A 64 -10.00 0.14 -10.75
CA TYR A 64 -9.21 0.12 -11.98
C TYR A 64 -8.42 -1.18 -12.11
N TYR A 65 -8.18 -1.60 -13.34
CA TYR A 65 -7.50 -2.84 -13.70
C TYR A 65 -6.33 -2.53 -14.63
N VAL A 66 -5.18 -3.12 -14.34
CA VAL A 66 -3.93 -2.95 -15.10
C VAL A 66 -3.37 -4.31 -15.48
N ASP A 67 -3.04 -4.50 -16.75
CA ASP A 67 -2.43 -5.72 -17.28
C ASP A 67 -1.51 -5.36 -18.45
N SER A 68 -0.22 -5.64 -18.32
CA SER A 68 0.76 -5.30 -19.36
C SER A 68 0.67 -6.22 -20.58
N ASN A 69 -0.17 -7.26 -20.53
CA ASN A 69 -0.42 -8.17 -21.64
C ASN A 69 -1.57 -7.73 -22.55
N VAL A 70 -2.25 -6.61 -22.26
CA VAL A 70 -3.30 -6.10 -23.16
C VAL A 70 -2.69 -5.66 -24.49
N THR A 71 -3.38 -6.01 -25.58
CA THR A 71 -2.96 -5.59 -26.93
C THR A 71 -3.54 -4.24 -27.34
N VAL A 72 -4.63 -3.83 -26.69
CA VAL A 72 -5.29 -2.54 -26.85
C VAL A 72 -5.76 -2.10 -25.48
N GLU A 73 -5.36 -0.91 -25.05
CA GLU A 73 -5.81 -0.32 -23.79
C GLU A 73 -7.30 0.05 -23.82
N GLY A 74 -7.93 -0.07 -22.65
CA GLY A 74 -9.29 0.37 -22.43
C GLY A 74 -9.41 1.51 -21.42
N ASP A 75 -10.57 1.58 -20.77
CA ASP A 75 -10.91 2.60 -19.76
C ASP A 75 -10.46 2.22 -18.33
N GLY A 76 -9.79 1.07 -18.18
CA GLY A 76 -9.36 0.53 -16.91
C GLY A 76 -10.50 -0.05 -16.06
N LYS A 77 -11.76 -0.09 -16.52
CA LYS A 77 -12.91 -0.49 -15.67
C LYS A 77 -13.20 -1.99 -15.66
N SER A 78 -12.45 -2.78 -16.43
CA SER A 78 -12.48 -4.25 -16.37
C SER A 78 -11.16 -4.83 -16.89
N TRP A 79 -10.87 -6.10 -16.60
CA TRP A 79 -9.70 -6.81 -17.17
C TRP A 79 -9.67 -6.81 -18.70
N ALA A 80 -10.84 -6.85 -19.35
CA ALA A 80 -10.92 -6.82 -20.83
C ALA A 80 -10.57 -5.44 -21.41
N ASN A 81 -10.66 -4.40 -20.59
CA ASN A 81 -10.43 -3.01 -20.94
C ASN A 81 -9.35 -2.41 -20.01
N ALA A 82 -8.37 -3.20 -19.57
CA ALA A 82 -7.37 -2.74 -18.61
C ALA A 82 -6.45 -1.66 -19.20
N ARG A 83 -5.81 -0.89 -18.31
CA ARG A 83 -4.64 -0.07 -18.66
C ARG A 83 -3.40 -0.94 -18.78
N ASN A 84 -2.40 -0.46 -19.52
CA ASN A 84 -1.17 -1.23 -19.73
C ASN A 84 -0.15 -1.00 -18.58
N THR A 85 -0.18 0.17 -17.94
CA THR A 85 0.69 0.58 -16.84
C THR A 85 -0.10 1.10 -15.65
N LEU A 86 0.56 1.09 -14.49
CA LEU A 86 0.07 1.61 -13.24
C LEU A 86 -0.12 3.13 -13.32
N ASP A 87 0.84 3.87 -13.87
CA ASP A 87 0.78 5.33 -14.01
C ASP A 87 -0.46 5.78 -14.79
N GLU A 88 -0.78 5.10 -15.90
CA GLU A 88 -1.99 5.37 -16.67
C GLU A 88 -3.28 5.16 -15.85
N ALA A 89 -3.28 4.20 -14.92
CA ALA A 89 -4.42 3.96 -14.04
C ALA A 89 -4.48 4.97 -12.87
N VAL A 90 -3.33 5.41 -12.36
CA VAL A 90 -3.26 6.52 -11.39
C VAL A 90 -3.86 7.78 -11.99
N GLY A 91 -3.55 8.10 -13.25
CA GLY A 91 -4.11 9.26 -13.95
C GLY A 91 -5.64 9.22 -14.16
N LEU A 92 -6.29 8.07 -13.90
CA LEU A 92 -7.76 7.94 -13.89
C LEU A 92 -8.36 8.09 -12.48
N CYS A 93 -7.53 8.08 -11.45
CA CYS A 93 -7.99 8.14 -10.07
C CYS A 93 -8.47 9.55 -9.69
N THR A 94 -9.30 9.60 -8.67
CA THR A 94 -9.74 10.83 -8.01
C THR A 94 -9.23 10.82 -6.57
N ALA A 95 -8.56 11.90 -6.17
CA ALA A 95 -8.01 12.04 -4.83
C ALA A 95 -9.07 11.78 -3.75
N ASP A 96 -8.69 11.02 -2.73
CA ASP A 96 -9.49 10.66 -1.54
C ASP A 96 -10.84 9.99 -1.84
N ASN A 97 -11.03 9.52 -3.07
CA ASN A 97 -12.28 8.90 -3.49
C ASN A 97 -12.39 7.44 -2.98
N GLY A 98 -11.28 6.87 -2.51
CA GLY A 98 -11.16 5.46 -2.14
C GLY A 98 -10.90 4.55 -3.34
N ASP A 99 -10.21 5.06 -4.35
CA ASP A 99 -9.92 4.34 -5.60
C ASP A 99 -8.95 3.18 -5.35
N VAL A 100 -9.19 2.07 -6.04
CA VAL A 100 -8.39 0.84 -5.95
C VAL A 100 -7.94 0.41 -7.32
N ILE A 101 -6.64 0.21 -7.49
CA ILE A 101 -6.00 -0.29 -8.70
C ILE A 101 -5.59 -1.75 -8.47
N PHE A 102 -6.09 -2.66 -9.31
CA PHE A 102 -5.67 -4.05 -9.34
C PHE A 102 -4.69 -4.31 -10.49
N LEU A 103 -3.51 -4.82 -10.15
CA LEU A 103 -2.53 -5.29 -11.14
C LEU A 103 -2.78 -6.78 -11.43
N ALA A 104 -2.81 -7.16 -12.70
CA ALA A 104 -3.07 -8.54 -13.13
C ALA A 104 -1.99 -9.52 -12.66
N PRO A 105 -2.32 -10.82 -12.50
CA PRO A 105 -1.31 -11.84 -12.29
C PRO A 105 -0.28 -11.89 -13.41
N GLY A 106 1.00 -11.75 -13.06
CA GLY A 106 2.10 -11.73 -14.01
C GLY A 106 2.22 -10.44 -14.83
N HIS A 107 1.53 -9.37 -14.44
CA HIS A 107 1.78 -8.03 -14.97
C HIS A 107 3.24 -7.64 -14.69
N THR A 108 3.93 -7.16 -15.71
CA THR A 108 5.31 -6.67 -15.64
C THR A 108 5.43 -5.32 -16.32
N GLU A 109 5.97 -4.34 -15.60
CA GLU A 109 6.41 -3.06 -16.13
C GLU A 109 7.94 -3.00 -16.09
N THR A 110 8.55 -2.73 -17.24
CA THR A 110 10.00 -2.50 -17.34
C THR A 110 10.26 -1.02 -17.17
N LEU A 111 10.92 -0.68 -16.08
CA LEU A 111 11.29 0.70 -15.73
C LEU A 111 12.68 0.99 -16.28
N GLY A 112 12.75 1.94 -17.20
CA GLY A 112 13.96 2.33 -17.91
C GLY A 112 14.69 3.49 -17.24
N ALA A 113 15.17 4.42 -18.07
CA ALA A 113 15.97 5.56 -17.66
C ALA A 113 15.15 6.86 -17.49
N ALA A 114 13.83 6.81 -17.62
CA ALA A 114 13.01 7.98 -17.36
C ALA A 114 12.75 8.11 -15.85
N ALA A 115 12.59 9.35 -15.39
CA ALA A 115 12.15 9.62 -14.03
C ALA A 115 10.62 9.47 -13.97
N ASN A 116 10.12 9.04 -12.82
CA ASN A 116 8.69 8.95 -12.52
C ASN A 116 7.92 8.14 -13.59
N GLU A 117 8.49 7.01 -14.02
CA GLU A 117 7.78 6.09 -14.94
C GLU A 117 6.53 5.48 -14.27
N VAL A 118 6.57 5.35 -12.95
CA VAL A 118 5.40 5.17 -12.11
C VAL A 118 5.34 6.32 -11.10
N ASP A 119 4.30 7.15 -11.19
CA ASP A 119 4.06 8.24 -10.25
C ASP A 119 2.68 8.07 -9.60
N ILE A 120 2.65 7.72 -8.30
CA ILE A 120 1.40 7.67 -7.54
C ILE A 120 1.14 9.05 -6.92
N ASP A 121 0.69 9.98 -7.78
CA ASP A 121 0.48 11.39 -7.47
C ASP A 121 -0.97 11.76 -7.08
N VAL A 122 -1.83 10.74 -6.88
CA VAL A 122 -3.23 10.89 -6.45
C VAL A 122 -3.43 10.31 -5.05
N ALA A 123 -3.88 11.16 -4.13
CA ALA A 123 -4.07 10.79 -2.72
C ALA A 123 -5.16 9.72 -2.51
N GLY A 124 -4.97 8.89 -1.49
CA GLY A 124 -5.94 7.88 -1.07
C GLY A 124 -6.09 6.67 -2.01
N VAL A 125 -5.13 6.46 -2.92
CA VAL A 125 -5.13 5.35 -3.89
C VAL A 125 -4.53 4.08 -3.29
N LYS A 126 -5.18 2.94 -3.55
CA LYS A 126 -4.67 1.62 -3.15
C LYS A 126 -4.30 0.79 -4.36
N VAL A 127 -3.04 0.39 -4.45
CA VAL A 127 -2.49 -0.50 -5.47
C VAL A 127 -2.36 -1.91 -4.91
N PHE A 128 -2.99 -2.88 -5.54
CA PHE A 128 -2.97 -4.28 -5.13
C PHE A 128 -2.61 -5.19 -6.30
N ALA A 129 -1.47 -5.87 -6.20
CA ALA A 129 -1.12 -6.91 -7.15
C ALA A 129 -1.91 -8.20 -6.89
N ILE A 130 -2.61 -8.69 -7.91
CA ILE A 130 -3.29 -9.99 -7.84
C ILE A 130 -2.28 -11.07 -8.23
N GLY A 131 -2.14 -12.10 -7.39
CA GLY A 131 -1.25 -13.22 -7.64
C GLY A 131 -0.38 -13.58 -6.45
N SER A 132 0.42 -14.64 -6.61
CA SER A 132 1.31 -15.15 -5.56
C SER A 132 2.64 -15.63 -6.16
N GLY A 133 3.73 -15.53 -5.41
CA GLY A 133 5.06 -15.88 -5.91
C GLY A 133 5.39 -15.08 -7.17
N LYS A 134 5.89 -15.76 -8.22
CA LYS A 134 6.24 -15.13 -9.50
C LYS A 134 5.07 -14.51 -10.27
N LEU A 135 3.82 -14.81 -9.90
CA LEU A 135 2.63 -14.21 -10.52
C LEU A 135 2.22 -12.89 -9.87
N ARG A 136 2.91 -12.43 -8.84
CA ARG A 136 2.73 -11.06 -8.34
C ARG A 136 3.24 -10.08 -9.38
N ALA A 137 2.60 -8.91 -9.49
CA ALA A 137 3.03 -7.86 -10.41
C ALA A 137 4.50 -7.48 -10.16
N LEU A 138 5.27 -7.28 -11.23
CA LEU A 138 6.70 -7.03 -11.21
C LEU A 138 7.03 -5.66 -11.82
N PHE A 139 7.78 -4.85 -11.09
CA PHE A 139 8.47 -3.66 -11.58
C PHE A 139 9.94 -4.02 -11.78
N ASP A 140 10.38 -4.10 -13.04
CA ASP A 140 11.72 -4.55 -13.47
C ASP A 140 12.58 -3.34 -13.84
N PHE A 141 13.54 -2.99 -12.98
CA PHE A 141 14.40 -1.82 -13.15
C PHE A 141 15.60 -2.18 -14.02
N THR A 142 15.68 -1.54 -15.18
CA THR A 142 16.70 -1.81 -16.22
C THR A 142 17.65 -0.64 -16.46
N ALA A 143 17.48 0.48 -15.74
CA ALA A 143 18.45 1.56 -15.66
C ALA A 143 18.60 2.08 -14.22
N ALA A 144 19.74 2.73 -13.96
CA ALA A 144 20.18 3.15 -12.63
C ALA A 144 20.40 4.68 -12.53
N THR A 145 19.72 5.46 -13.39
CA THR A 145 20.00 6.90 -13.53
C THR A 145 19.09 7.79 -12.72
N THR A 146 17.87 7.36 -12.46
CA THR A 146 16.79 8.19 -11.92
C THR A 146 15.85 7.37 -11.06
N THR A 147 15.12 8.06 -10.18
CA THR A 147 14.00 7.53 -9.44
C THR A 147 12.86 7.19 -10.39
N ALA A 148 12.58 5.91 -10.60
CA ALA A 148 11.57 5.48 -11.58
C ALA A 148 10.19 5.24 -10.95
N PHE A 149 10.12 4.82 -9.68
CA PHE A 149 8.86 4.56 -8.98
C PHE A 149 8.74 5.51 -7.79
N VAL A 150 7.71 6.35 -7.83
CA VAL A 150 7.51 7.47 -6.92
C VAL A 150 6.12 7.41 -6.29
N ILE A 151 6.05 7.73 -5.00
CA ILE A 151 4.80 8.00 -4.29
C ILE A 151 4.83 9.47 -3.89
N GLY A 152 4.09 10.29 -4.63
CA GLY A 152 4.02 11.74 -4.49
C GLY A 152 2.79 12.24 -3.71
N ALA A 153 1.94 11.34 -3.20
CA ALA A 153 0.69 11.70 -2.55
C ALA A 153 0.42 10.95 -1.23
N ASP A 154 -0.47 11.54 -0.42
CA ASP A 154 -0.86 11.02 0.90
C ASP A 154 -1.77 9.79 0.81
N ASP A 155 -1.82 9.02 1.89
CA ASP A 155 -2.77 7.91 2.09
C ASP A 155 -2.71 6.83 1.00
N VAL A 156 -1.53 6.65 0.39
CA VAL A 156 -1.28 5.66 -0.66
C VAL A 156 -0.92 4.30 -0.05
N SER A 157 -1.43 3.21 -0.64
CA SER A 157 -1.04 1.84 -0.28
C SER A 157 -0.51 1.06 -1.47
N VAL A 158 0.67 0.45 -1.35
CA VAL A 158 1.24 -0.48 -2.34
C VAL A 158 1.37 -1.87 -1.71
N ILE A 159 0.68 -2.85 -2.29
CA ILE A 159 0.46 -4.16 -1.67
C ILE A 159 0.76 -5.30 -2.62
N ASN A 160 1.53 -6.28 -2.13
CA ASN A 160 1.80 -7.56 -2.82
C ASN A 160 2.60 -7.43 -4.14
N CYS A 161 3.30 -6.32 -4.37
CA CYS A 161 4.11 -6.09 -5.59
C CYS A 161 5.54 -6.64 -5.45
N GLN A 162 6.18 -6.92 -6.59
CA GLN A 162 7.60 -7.30 -6.67
C GLN A 162 8.39 -6.17 -7.33
N PHE A 163 9.60 -5.93 -6.83
CA PHE A 163 10.54 -4.93 -7.35
C PHE A 163 11.89 -5.64 -7.58
N LEU A 164 12.37 -5.59 -8.82
CA LEU A 164 13.60 -6.24 -9.24
C LEU A 164 14.62 -5.21 -9.72
N ALA A 165 15.78 -5.18 -9.07
CA ALA A 165 16.96 -4.55 -9.64
C ALA A 165 17.62 -5.51 -10.63
N ASN A 166 17.60 -5.16 -11.91
CA ASN A 166 18.22 -5.93 -13.00
C ASN A 166 19.38 -5.15 -13.64
N VAL A 167 19.89 -4.19 -12.87
CA VAL A 167 21.08 -3.38 -13.14
C VAL A 167 21.69 -2.97 -11.79
N THR A 168 22.97 -2.64 -11.79
CA THR A 168 23.72 -2.17 -10.62
C THR A 168 23.39 -0.71 -10.30
N ASP A 169 23.43 -0.35 -9.01
CA ASP A 169 23.28 1.02 -8.49
C ASP A 169 21.91 1.69 -8.77
N VAL A 170 20.79 0.96 -8.81
CA VAL A 170 19.47 1.60 -8.91
C VAL A 170 19.25 2.48 -7.67
N PRO A 171 19.04 3.82 -7.78
CA PRO A 171 19.02 4.71 -6.62
C PRO A 171 18.02 4.26 -5.56
N GLU A 172 16.77 4.07 -5.97
CA GLU A 172 15.77 3.48 -5.10
C GLU A 172 14.70 2.68 -5.84
N ALA A 173 14.13 1.67 -5.15
CA ALA A 173 13.01 0.91 -5.70
C ALA A 173 11.67 1.63 -5.51
N ILE A 174 11.48 2.32 -4.37
CA ILE A 174 10.34 3.21 -4.12
C ILE A 174 10.88 4.46 -3.43
N ALA A 175 10.68 5.62 -4.07
CA ALA A 175 10.83 6.91 -3.43
C ALA A 175 9.48 7.39 -2.89
N ILE A 176 9.46 7.80 -1.63
CA ILE A 176 8.35 8.55 -1.05
C ILE A 176 8.78 10.01 -1.04
N GLU A 177 8.07 10.85 -1.77
CA GLU A 177 8.45 12.27 -1.89
C GLU A 177 8.26 13.02 -0.58
N ALA A 178 8.96 14.14 -0.47
CA ALA A 178 8.85 15.03 0.67
C ALA A 178 7.38 15.49 0.86
N GLY A 179 6.86 15.30 2.07
CA GLY A 179 5.49 15.65 2.43
C GLY A 179 4.42 14.63 2.09
N ALA A 180 4.75 13.49 1.47
CA ALA A 180 3.79 12.38 1.30
C ALA A 180 3.65 11.59 2.61
N GLU A 181 2.50 11.69 3.26
CA GLU A 181 2.20 11.08 4.56
C GLU A 181 1.32 9.82 4.45
N GLN A 182 1.30 9.00 5.51
CA GLN A 182 0.40 7.84 5.64
C GLN A 182 0.58 6.76 4.55
N VAL A 183 1.76 6.69 3.96
CA VAL A 183 2.09 5.68 2.95
C VAL A 183 2.20 4.30 3.60
N THR A 184 1.56 3.30 2.99
CA THR A 184 1.64 1.89 3.41
C THR A 184 2.26 1.03 2.32
N ILE A 185 3.37 0.38 2.64
CA ILE A 185 4.01 -0.62 1.79
C ILE A 185 3.92 -1.96 2.52
N SER A 186 3.20 -2.92 1.94
CA SER A 186 2.95 -4.18 2.64
C SER A 186 2.99 -5.42 1.76
N ASN A 187 3.50 -6.51 2.35
CA ASN A 187 3.61 -7.81 1.68
C ASN A 187 4.39 -7.72 0.35
N CYS A 188 5.31 -6.76 0.19
CA CYS A 188 6.11 -6.54 -1.02
C CYS A 188 7.40 -7.39 -1.01
N LEU A 189 7.95 -7.66 -2.20
CA LEU A 189 9.23 -8.35 -2.37
C LEU A 189 10.19 -7.43 -3.14
N PHE A 190 11.34 -7.14 -2.56
CA PHE A 190 12.42 -6.37 -3.17
C PHE A 190 13.60 -7.30 -3.32
N TYR A 191 14.11 -7.46 -4.54
CA TYR A 191 15.22 -8.37 -4.79
C TYR A 191 16.07 -7.91 -5.96
N ALA A 192 17.29 -8.42 -6.02
CA ALA A 192 18.20 -8.16 -7.12
C ALA A 192 18.48 -9.43 -7.92
N ASN A 193 18.96 -9.25 -9.14
CA ASN A 193 19.53 -10.33 -9.91
C ASN A 193 20.93 -10.70 -9.37
N LEU A 194 21.03 -11.87 -8.73
CA LEU A 194 22.24 -12.32 -8.04
C LEU A 194 23.37 -12.79 -8.98
N GLU A 195 23.15 -12.81 -10.30
CA GLU A 195 24.20 -13.16 -11.27
C GLU A 195 25.26 -12.07 -11.45
N GLY A 196 24.97 -10.84 -11.01
CA GLY A 196 25.85 -9.67 -11.09
C GLY A 196 26.00 -8.91 -9.77
N THR A 197 26.36 -7.63 -9.87
CA THR A 197 26.38 -6.66 -8.77
C THR A 197 25.08 -5.85 -8.72
N ASP A 198 24.00 -6.36 -9.30
CA ASP A 198 22.74 -5.65 -9.39
C ASP A 198 22.17 -5.42 -7.98
N GLU A 199 21.61 -4.23 -7.78
CA GLU A 199 21.08 -3.82 -6.49
C GLU A 199 20.26 -2.55 -6.57
N PHE A 200 19.40 -2.38 -5.57
CA PHE A 200 18.92 -1.06 -5.17
C PHE A 200 19.89 -0.51 -4.14
N LEU A 201 20.36 0.73 -4.30
CA LEU A 201 21.08 1.42 -3.24
C LEU A 201 20.17 1.54 -2.02
N VAL A 202 18.91 1.93 -2.21
CA VAL A 202 17.88 1.89 -1.16
C VAL A 202 16.61 1.22 -1.68
N CYS A 203 16.03 0.23 -1.00
CA CYS A 203 14.77 -0.33 -1.51
C CYS A 203 13.59 0.64 -1.28
N ILE A 204 13.43 1.17 -0.07
CA ILE A 204 12.39 2.16 0.26
C ILE A 204 13.06 3.38 0.88
N ASP A 205 12.92 4.54 0.25
CA ASP A 205 13.46 5.81 0.73
C ASP A 205 12.35 6.83 0.99
N SER A 206 12.19 7.28 2.25
CA SER A 206 11.45 8.52 2.53
C SER A 206 12.36 9.71 2.30
N GLN A 207 12.32 10.30 1.11
CA GLN A 207 13.37 11.19 0.60
C GLN A 207 13.44 12.56 1.29
N GLY A 208 12.42 12.96 2.04
CA GLY A 208 12.32 14.32 2.56
C GLY A 208 11.58 14.43 3.89
N ALA A 209 11.63 15.63 4.44
CA ALA A 209 10.89 15.99 5.65
C ALA A 209 9.39 15.72 5.50
N ALA A 210 8.75 15.38 6.62
CA ALA A 210 7.32 15.17 6.73
C ALA A 210 6.75 14.01 5.90
N SER A 211 7.53 12.93 5.69
CA SER A 211 6.97 11.64 5.24
C SER A 211 6.47 10.84 6.44
N ASP A 212 5.56 11.42 7.22
CA ASP A 212 5.09 10.89 8.50
C ASP A 212 4.16 9.68 8.33
N ARG A 213 4.12 8.84 9.37
CA ARG A 213 3.22 7.66 9.48
C ARG A 213 3.44 6.64 8.36
N LEU A 214 4.67 6.55 7.84
CA LEU A 214 5.07 5.49 6.91
C LEU A 214 4.91 4.14 7.60
N THR A 215 4.21 3.21 6.95
CA THR A 215 4.05 1.83 7.41
C THR A 215 4.71 0.87 6.41
N VAL A 216 5.77 0.19 6.82
CA VAL A 216 6.43 -0.87 6.04
C VAL A 216 6.29 -2.19 6.78
N THR A 217 5.47 -3.11 6.25
CA THR A 217 5.17 -4.36 6.96
C THR A 217 5.10 -5.61 6.10
N ASN A 218 5.53 -6.75 6.67
CA ASN A 218 5.48 -8.06 6.01
C ASN A 218 6.21 -8.09 4.66
N CYS A 219 7.16 -7.20 4.44
CA CYS A 219 7.96 -7.14 3.22
C CYS A 219 9.19 -8.04 3.34
N HIS A 220 9.68 -8.53 2.20
CA HIS A 220 10.92 -9.28 2.09
C HIS A 220 11.90 -8.51 1.21
N PHE A 221 13.11 -8.30 1.72
CA PHE A 221 14.21 -7.63 1.03
C PHE A 221 15.35 -8.64 0.88
N ALA A 222 15.76 -8.89 -0.36
CA ALA A 222 16.76 -9.89 -0.72
C ALA A 222 17.80 -9.27 -1.67
N MET A 223 18.75 -8.53 -1.10
CA MET A 223 19.83 -7.89 -1.85
C MET A 223 21.04 -8.83 -2.00
N GLY A 224 21.81 -8.60 -3.06
CA GLY A 224 23.02 -9.36 -3.36
C GLY A 224 24.24 -8.86 -2.58
N ALA A 225 25.41 -8.97 -3.20
CA ALA A 225 26.71 -8.58 -2.64
C ALA A 225 27.23 -7.25 -3.22
N GLY A 226 26.35 -6.39 -3.75
CA GLY A 226 26.73 -5.11 -4.34
C GLY A 226 27.03 -4.01 -3.30
N ALA A 227 26.69 -4.26 -2.03
CA ALA A 227 26.82 -3.32 -0.92
C ALA A 227 25.83 -2.14 -0.96
N ALA A 228 24.56 -2.43 -1.30
CA ALA A 228 23.39 -1.59 -1.09
C ALA A 228 23.48 -0.73 0.18
N VAL A 229 22.96 0.48 0.19
CA VAL A 229 23.03 1.37 1.37
C VAL A 229 22.10 0.87 2.47
N ALA A 230 20.82 0.68 2.15
CA ALA A 230 19.81 0.22 3.11
C ALA A 230 18.63 -0.50 2.46
N ALA A 231 17.91 -1.33 3.24
CA ALA A 231 16.62 -1.85 2.79
C ALA A 231 15.54 -0.77 2.95
N ILE A 232 15.51 -0.14 4.12
CA ILE A 232 14.53 0.88 4.46
C ILE A 232 15.27 2.09 5.01
N GLN A 233 15.09 3.24 4.37
CA GLN A 233 15.64 4.51 4.80
C GLN A 233 14.51 5.46 5.21
N THR A 234 14.67 6.08 6.37
CA THR A 234 13.77 7.11 6.89
C THR A 234 14.51 8.44 7.05
N LEU A 235 13.83 9.55 6.82
CA LEU A 235 14.34 10.91 7.04
C LEU A 235 13.19 11.74 7.60
N ASP A 236 13.28 12.18 8.86
CA ASP A 236 12.24 13.04 9.47
C ASP A 236 10.82 12.48 9.25
N SER A 237 10.64 11.20 9.61
CA SER A 237 9.44 10.40 9.37
C SER A 237 8.81 10.00 10.70
N ASP A 238 7.98 10.89 11.25
CA ASP A 238 7.41 10.73 12.59
C ASP A 238 6.27 9.69 12.60
N TYR A 239 6.13 8.97 13.72
CA TYR A 239 5.10 7.95 13.94
C TYR A 239 5.11 6.77 12.96
N SER A 240 6.22 6.56 12.27
CA SER A 240 6.37 5.49 11.28
C SER A 240 6.53 4.12 11.94
N ILE A 241 6.08 3.08 11.25
CA ILE A 241 6.07 1.69 11.70
C ILE A 241 6.81 0.83 10.68
N ILE A 242 7.92 0.22 11.10
CA ILE A 242 8.69 -0.73 10.31
C ILE A 242 8.64 -2.07 11.05
N ALA A 243 7.75 -2.96 10.62
CA ALA A 243 7.48 -4.16 11.41
C ALA A 243 7.26 -5.45 10.62
N SER A 244 7.64 -6.58 11.21
CA SER A 244 7.43 -7.92 10.63
C SER A 244 8.07 -8.12 9.25
N ASN A 245 9.17 -7.42 8.98
CA ASN A 245 9.89 -7.54 7.72
C ASN A 245 11.01 -8.55 7.82
N ILE A 246 11.38 -9.11 6.67
CA ILE A 246 12.54 -9.99 6.51
C ILE A 246 13.54 -9.28 5.61
N VAL A 247 14.75 -9.03 6.11
CA VAL A 247 15.82 -8.37 5.36
C VAL A 247 17.05 -9.27 5.34
N PHE A 248 17.48 -9.61 4.13
CA PHE A 248 18.72 -10.33 3.85
C PHE A 248 19.48 -9.61 2.74
N GLY A 249 20.71 -9.21 3.02
CA GLY A 249 21.56 -8.61 2.00
C GLY A 249 22.78 -7.94 2.59
N ASP A 250 23.73 -7.61 1.73
CA ASP A 250 24.91 -6.86 2.11
C ASP A 250 24.61 -5.37 2.09
N TYR A 251 24.57 -4.74 3.27
CA TYR A 251 24.24 -3.33 3.42
C TYR A 251 25.43 -2.52 3.95
N SER A 252 25.87 -1.52 3.19
CA SER A 252 27.01 -0.65 3.50
C SER A 252 26.72 0.42 4.55
N THR A 253 25.48 0.56 5.01
CA THR A 253 25.11 1.41 6.15
C THR A 253 24.33 0.62 7.19
N ALA A 254 23.11 0.18 6.86
CA ALA A 254 22.32 -0.67 7.75
C ALA A 254 21.17 -1.35 7.01
N CYS A 255 20.57 -2.41 7.56
CA CYS A 255 19.31 -2.91 7.02
C CYS A 255 18.19 -1.85 7.12
N ILE A 256 18.08 -1.20 8.28
CA ILE A 256 17.16 -0.09 8.53
C ILE A 256 17.98 1.12 8.95
N TYR A 257 17.84 2.22 8.21
CA TYR A 257 18.63 3.42 8.39
C TYR A 257 17.72 4.63 8.60
N ASN A 258 18.01 5.47 9.60
CA ASN A 258 17.49 6.83 9.64
C ASN A 258 18.60 7.81 9.23
N LYS A 259 18.39 8.45 8.09
CA LYS A 259 19.33 9.35 7.43
C LYS A 259 19.23 10.74 8.02
N THR A 260 20.38 11.39 8.25
CA THR A 260 20.65 12.82 8.53
C THR A 260 19.77 13.61 9.53
N THR A 261 18.44 13.49 9.47
CA THR A 261 17.46 14.16 10.33
C THR A 261 16.65 13.13 11.10
N ALA A 262 16.47 13.39 12.40
CA ALA A 262 15.81 12.46 13.30
C ALA A 262 14.34 12.26 12.98
N SER A 263 13.88 11.02 13.17
CA SER A 263 12.47 10.65 13.14
C SER A 263 11.96 10.47 14.58
N ASN A 264 10.73 10.88 14.88
CA ASN A 264 10.18 10.82 16.24
C ASN A 264 9.04 9.83 16.36
N HIS A 265 8.97 9.16 17.50
CA HIS A 265 7.97 8.13 17.79
C HIS A 265 7.93 6.98 16.76
N ILE A 266 9.07 6.64 16.16
CA ILE A 266 9.16 5.50 15.22
C ILE A 266 9.10 4.17 15.97
N VAL A 267 8.44 3.17 15.39
CA VAL A 267 8.38 1.80 15.92
C VAL A 267 9.05 0.85 14.93
N ILE A 268 10.14 0.22 15.36
CA ILE A 268 10.86 -0.81 14.60
C ILE A 268 10.71 -2.12 15.34
N ALA A 269 9.83 -3.02 14.88
CA ALA A 269 9.49 -4.20 15.66
C ALA A 269 9.26 -5.52 14.92
N GLY A 270 9.73 -6.62 15.51
CA GLY A 270 9.44 -7.96 14.99
C GLY A 270 10.13 -8.27 13.66
N ASN A 271 11.23 -7.60 13.32
CA ASN A 271 11.93 -7.80 12.06
C ASN A 271 13.04 -8.87 12.19
N LEU A 272 13.29 -9.60 11.10
CA LEU A 272 14.47 -10.46 10.94
C LEU A 272 15.45 -9.75 10.02
N LEU A 273 16.59 -9.33 10.55
CA LEU A 273 17.57 -8.50 9.86
C LEU A 273 18.91 -9.23 9.80
N PHE A 274 19.40 -9.45 8.58
CA PHE A 274 20.70 -10.03 8.32
C PHE A 274 21.48 -9.07 7.43
N ASN A 275 22.56 -8.51 7.97
CA ASN A 275 23.49 -7.68 7.23
C ASN A 275 24.73 -8.50 6.86
N GLY A 276 24.85 -8.83 5.57
CA GLY A 276 25.95 -9.59 5.00
C GLY A 276 25.51 -10.45 3.81
N THR A 277 26.37 -11.39 3.44
CA THR A 277 26.12 -12.30 2.31
C THR A 277 25.97 -13.74 2.77
N ILE A 278 25.02 -14.48 2.18
CA ILE A 278 24.85 -15.93 2.43
C ILE A 278 25.42 -16.69 1.24
N GLY A 279 26.28 -17.69 1.50
CA GLY A 279 26.86 -18.53 0.44
C GLY A 279 28.20 -19.13 0.83
N ALA A 280 28.87 -19.81 -0.11
CA ALA A 280 30.14 -20.51 0.13
C ALA A 280 31.31 -19.58 0.52
N ALA A 281 31.22 -18.29 0.20
CA ALA A 281 32.13 -17.23 0.64
C ALA A 281 31.42 -16.16 1.48
N GLY A 282 30.20 -16.46 1.94
CA GLY A 282 29.35 -15.51 2.65
C GLY A 282 29.80 -15.29 4.10
N GLY A 283 29.49 -14.11 4.62
CA GLY A 283 29.77 -13.71 5.99
C GLY A 283 28.88 -12.54 6.40
N LEU A 284 28.83 -12.29 7.70
CA LEU A 284 28.20 -11.10 8.26
C LEU A 284 29.06 -9.86 7.96
N ASN A 285 28.41 -8.77 7.57
CA ASN A 285 29.03 -7.46 7.38
C ASN A 285 29.39 -6.83 8.74
N THR A 286 30.37 -5.93 8.77
CA THR A 286 30.78 -5.13 9.92
C THR A 286 29.88 -3.92 10.19
N GLU A 287 28.87 -3.69 9.35
CA GLU A 287 27.87 -2.65 9.52
C GLU A 287 26.67 -3.11 10.38
N PRO A 288 25.99 -2.18 11.09
CA PRO A 288 24.84 -2.48 11.93
C PRO A 288 23.65 -3.05 11.13
N CYS A 289 22.69 -3.66 11.84
CA CYS A 289 21.38 -3.95 11.23
C CYS A 289 20.42 -2.76 11.34
N ILE A 290 20.53 -1.96 12.40
CA ILE A 290 19.70 -0.77 12.63
C ILE A 290 20.63 0.38 12.98
N GLU A 291 20.58 1.46 12.21
CA GLU A 291 21.31 2.69 12.50
C GLU A 291 20.38 3.91 12.48
N LEU A 292 20.29 4.61 13.60
CA LEU A 292 19.41 5.77 13.76
C LEU A 292 20.19 7.02 14.15
N VAL A 293 19.74 8.18 13.66
CA VAL A 293 20.25 9.49 14.12
C VAL A 293 20.07 9.60 15.64
N ALA A 294 21.05 10.18 16.33
CA ALA A 294 21.12 10.19 17.80
C ALA A 294 19.88 10.78 18.51
N THR A 295 19.14 11.68 17.84
CA THR A 295 17.93 12.31 18.39
C THR A 295 16.63 11.64 17.94
N THR A 296 16.70 10.52 17.23
CA THR A 296 15.54 9.72 16.83
C THR A 296 14.92 9.05 18.05
N THR A 297 13.61 9.20 18.20
CA THR A 297 12.88 8.73 19.37
C THR A 297 11.86 7.66 19.00
N GLY A 298 11.55 6.75 19.93
CA GLY A 298 10.57 5.70 19.71
C GLY A 298 10.94 4.38 20.35
N ILE A 299 10.54 3.28 19.72
CA ILE A 299 10.68 1.92 20.24
C ILE A 299 11.36 1.02 19.20
N VAL A 300 12.39 0.29 19.62
CA VAL A 300 12.98 -0.82 18.87
C VAL A 300 12.74 -2.10 19.67
N ALA A 301 11.87 -2.99 19.19
CA ALA A 301 11.46 -4.16 19.98
C ALA A 301 11.39 -5.47 19.19
N ASP A 302 11.70 -6.60 19.82
CA ASP A 302 11.47 -7.94 19.26
C ASP A 302 12.17 -8.19 17.90
N ASN A 303 13.29 -7.51 17.63
CA ASN A 303 14.04 -7.70 16.39
C ASN A 303 15.12 -8.78 16.55
N TYR A 304 15.35 -9.52 15.47
CA TYR A 304 16.38 -10.55 15.37
C TYR A 304 17.44 -10.04 14.40
N VAL A 305 18.59 -9.61 14.94
CA VAL A 305 19.65 -8.97 14.17
C VAL A 305 20.88 -9.86 14.04
N ALA A 306 21.45 -9.92 12.84
CA ALA A 306 22.68 -10.63 12.57
C ALA A 306 23.65 -9.77 11.76
N CYS A 307 24.75 -9.37 12.40
CA CYS A 307 25.88 -8.63 11.83
C CYS A 307 27.15 -8.85 12.67
N ASN A 308 28.31 -8.39 12.21
CA ASN A 308 29.61 -8.59 12.85
C ASN A 308 30.29 -7.25 13.17
N VAL A 309 29.61 -6.45 13.99
CA VAL A 309 30.12 -5.18 14.52
C VAL A 309 31.21 -5.41 15.57
N ALA A 310 32.04 -4.40 15.83
CA ALA A 310 33.14 -4.52 16.79
C ALA A 310 32.66 -4.58 18.26
N VAL A 311 31.50 -4.01 18.55
CA VAL A 311 30.85 -3.98 19.86
C VAL A 311 29.40 -4.40 19.67
N ASP A 312 28.94 -5.38 20.43
CA ASP A 312 27.59 -5.95 20.30
C ASP A 312 26.48 -4.88 20.37
N ASP A 313 26.66 -3.82 21.16
CA ASP A 313 25.72 -2.71 21.31
C ASP A 313 25.58 -1.88 20.01
N ASP A 314 26.60 -1.89 19.15
CA ASP A 314 26.58 -1.19 17.86
C ASP A 314 25.73 -1.92 16.82
N ALA A 315 25.24 -3.15 17.08
CA ALA A 315 24.37 -3.86 16.13
C ALA A 315 23.02 -3.14 15.93
N ILE A 316 22.60 -2.37 16.94
CA ILE A 316 21.40 -1.53 16.97
C ILE A 316 21.77 -0.16 17.55
N ILE A 317 21.99 0.83 16.69
CA ILE A 317 22.33 2.19 17.10
C ILE A 317 21.03 2.99 17.28
N GLY A 318 20.61 3.18 18.53
CA GLY A 318 19.35 3.86 18.88
C GLY A 318 19.43 4.67 20.18
N VAL A 319 20.23 5.75 20.20
CA VAL A 319 20.59 6.49 21.43
C VAL A 319 19.39 7.04 22.21
N ALA A 320 18.33 7.52 21.54
CA ALA A 320 17.12 8.06 22.18
C ALA A 320 15.91 7.12 22.04
N MET A 321 16.15 5.83 21.80
CA MET A 321 15.13 4.81 21.63
C MET A 321 14.95 3.98 22.91
N PHE A 322 13.74 3.46 23.10
CA PHE A 322 13.54 2.35 24.05
C PHE A 322 13.77 1.02 23.35
N LEU A 323 14.71 0.22 23.85
CA LEU A 323 15.07 -1.10 23.31
C LEU A 323 14.47 -2.20 24.18
N PHE A 324 13.67 -3.09 23.59
CA PHE A 324 13.05 -4.23 24.30
C PHE A 324 13.24 -5.53 23.52
N GLU A 325 13.67 -6.60 24.20
CA GLU A 325 13.62 -7.97 23.66
C GLU A 325 14.29 -8.17 22.27
N ASN A 326 15.25 -7.32 21.91
CA ASN A 326 16.04 -7.49 20.69
C ASN A 326 17.14 -8.54 20.89
N MET A 327 17.35 -9.38 19.89
CA MET A 327 18.34 -10.47 19.91
C MET A 327 19.40 -10.28 18.85
N TYR A 328 20.65 -10.51 19.21
CA TYR A 328 21.83 -10.35 18.36
C TYR A 328 22.59 -11.66 18.14
N SER A 329 23.09 -11.85 16.91
CA SER A 329 24.01 -12.94 16.54
C SER A 329 25.10 -12.47 15.58
N GLU A 330 26.35 -12.81 15.89
CA GLU A 330 27.52 -12.47 15.06
C GLU A 330 28.23 -13.70 14.48
N THR A 331 27.65 -14.88 14.66
CA THR A 331 28.32 -16.14 14.31
C THR A 331 27.33 -17.15 13.76
N ALA A 332 27.48 -17.50 12.47
CA ALA A 332 26.66 -18.50 11.78
C ALA A 332 26.88 -19.96 12.25
N SER A 333 27.91 -20.22 13.07
CA SER A 333 28.37 -21.56 13.45
C SER A 333 28.37 -21.85 14.96
N SER A 334 27.88 -20.93 15.78
CA SER A 334 27.75 -21.18 17.22
C SER A 334 26.54 -22.10 17.50
N THR A 335 26.71 -23.10 18.36
CA THR A 335 25.62 -24.01 18.77
C THR A 335 24.61 -23.37 19.74
N VAL A 336 24.85 -22.11 20.16
CA VAL A 336 23.98 -21.29 21.01
C VAL A 336 24.04 -19.84 20.50
N GLY A 337 23.01 -19.38 19.80
CA GLY A 337 22.97 -18.05 19.20
C GLY A 337 22.00 -17.11 19.92
N ILE A 338 22.34 -16.64 21.12
CA ILE A 338 21.65 -15.49 21.74
C ILE A 338 22.65 -14.69 22.59
N LYS A 339 23.00 -13.49 22.14
CA LYS A 339 23.41 -12.40 23.03
C LYS A 339 22.29 -11.36 23.03
N THR A 340 21.84 -10.94 24.20
CA THR A 340 20.95 -9.77 24.31
C THR A 340 21.79 -8.53 24.08
N ALA A 341 21.48 -7.72 23.06
CA ALA A 341 22.05 -6.39 22.93
C ALA A 341 21.69 -5.60 24.20
N ALA A 342 22.69 -5.14 24.95
CA ALA A 342 22.44 -4.54 26.25
C ALA A 342 21.92 -3.11 26.05
N GLY A 343 20.82 -2.76 26.71
CA GLY A 343 20.38 -1.37 26.79
C GLY A 343 21.39 -0.54 27.58
N SER A 344 21.86 0.55 26.99
CA SER A 344 22.62 1.61 27.69
C SER A 344 21.69 2.51 28.49
#